data_AF-A0A9D6JQX6-F1
#
_entry.id   AF-A0A9D6JQX6-F1
#
_cell.length_a   1.000
_cell.length_b   1.000
_cell.length_c   1.000
_cell.angle_alpha   90.00
_cell.angle_beta   90.00
_cell.angle_gamma   90.00
#
_symmetry.space_group_name_H-M   'P 1'
#
loop_
_entity.id
_entity.type
_entity.pdbx_description
1 polymer ?
#
loop_
_entity_poly.entity_id
_entity_poly.type
_entity_poly.pdbx_seq_one_letter_code
_entity_poly.pdbx_strand_id
1 'polypeptide(L)' 'MNSIPQSSKNKTLEMIQRLKKKIPHADLMNLVPRKDWIIFSHLLILHGRTTCQARKPLCGECVLEKLCPKIGT' A
#
# COMPACT_ATOMS: atom_id res chain seq x y z
N MET A 1 -13.29 -34.94 -28.26
CA MET A 1 -12.72 -33.64 -28.65
C MET A 1 -13.40 -32.56 -27.83
N ASN A 2 -12.68 -32.13 -26.79
CA ASN A 2 -12.68 -30.86 -26.04
C ASN A 2 -14.00 -30.11 -25.78
N SER A 3 -14.28 -29.54 -24.63
CA SER A 3 -13.74 -29.56 -23.26
C SER A 3 -14.75 -28.73 -22.46
N ILE A 4 -15.07 -29.20 -21.26
CA ILE A 4 -15.92 -28.57 -20.24
C ILE A 4 -15.54 -27.09 -20.03
N PRO A 5 -16.47 -26.12 -20.03
CA PRO A 5 -16.18 -24.78 -19.52
C PRO A 5 -16.10 -24.84 -18.00
N GLN A 6 -14.88 -25.04 -17.51
CA GLN A 6 -14.51 -25.05 -16.10
C GLN A 6 -14.77 -23.67 -15.47
N SER A 7 -15.75 -23.65 -14.57
CA SER A 7 -15.60 -23.28 -13.16
C SER A 7 -14.78 -22.02 -12.82
N SER A 8 -15.48 -21.07 -12.18
CA SER A 8 -14.97 -20.29 -11.04
C SER A 8 -13.58 -19.66 -11.23
N LYS A 9 -13.52 -18.54 -11.96
CA LYS A 9 -12.33 -17.68 -11.97
C LYS A 9 -12.26 -16.91 -10.64
N ASN A 10 -11.60 -17.56 -9.69
CA ASN A 10 -11.11 -17.12 -8.38
C ASN A 10 -11.12 -15.60 -8.10
N LYS A 11 -12.15 -15.17 -7.36
CA LYS A 11 -12.33 -13.82 -6.78
C LYS A 11 -11.12 -13.37 -5.93
N THR A 12 -10.35 -14.31 -5.41
CA THR A 12 -9.13 -14.09 -4.62
C THR A 12 -8.00 -13.44 -5.43
N LEU A 13 -7.86 -13.76 -6.71
CA LEU A 13 -6.79 -13.22 -7.57
C LEU A 13 -7.02 -11.74 -7.90
N GLU A 14 -8.28 -11.35 -8.13
CA GLU A 14 -8.68 -9.95 -8.36
C GLU A 14 -8.33 -9.04 -7.15
N MET A 15 -8.42 -9.57 -5.92
CA MET A 15 -8.12 -8.81 -4.70
C MET A 15 -6.61 -8.52 -4.53
N ILE A 16 -5.76 -9.48 -4.90
CA ILE A 16 -4.29 -9.32 -4.86
C ILE A 16 -3.83 -8.34 -5.95
N GLN A 17 -4.50 -8.32 -7.10
CA GLN A 17 -4.14 -7.46 -8.24
C GLN A 17 -4.41 -5.97 -8.00
N ARG A 18 -5.30 -5.63 -7.05
CA ARG A 18 -5.58 -4.23 -6.64
C ARG A 18 -4.46 -3.57 -5.83
N LEU A 19 -3.59 -4.35 -5.18
CA LEU A 19 -2.50 -3.81 -4.35
C LEU A 19 -1.30 -3.32 -5.17
N LYS A 20 -1.24 -3.63 -6.48
CA LYS A 20 -0.26 -3.11 -7.45
C LYS A 20 -0.66 -1.75 -8.04
N LYS A 21 -1.75 -1.14 -7.59
CA LYS A 21 -2.25 0.10 -8.19
C LYS A 21 -1.35 1.26 -7.75
N LYS A 22 -0.55 1.76 -8.69
CA LYS A 22 0.10 3.08 -8.60
C LYS A 22 -1.04 4.08 -8.37
N ILE A 23 -1.18 4.59 -7.15
CA ILE A 23 -2.23 5.56 -6.82
C ILE A 23 -1.92 6.80 -7.68
N PRO A 24 -2.75 7.12 -8.69
CA PRO A 24 -2.53 8.34 -9.47
C PRO A 24 -2.58 9.54 -8.53
N HIS A 25 -1.83 10.60 -8.83
CA HIS A 25 -1.76 11.79 -7.99
C HIS A 25 -3.16 12.33 -7.61
N ALA A 26 -4.13 12.21 -8.53
CA ALA A 26 -5.54 12.55 -8.32
C ALA A 26 -6.21 11.78 -7.17
N ASP A 27 -5.90 10.49 -6.99
CA ASP A 27 -6.48 9.68 -5.91
C ASP A 27 -5.86 10.03 -4.55
N LEU A 28 -4.58 10.42 -4.52
CA LEU A 28 -3.94 10.92 -3.29
C LEU A 28 -4.49 12.29 -2.87
N MET A 29 -4.76 13.17 -3.85
CA MET A 29 -5.39 14.48 -3.61
C MET A 29 -6.80 14.37 -3.00
N ASN A 30 -7.51 13.27 -3.24
CA ASN A 30 -8.83 13.01 -2.65
C ASN A 30 -8.75 12.44 -1.23
N LEU A 31 -7.64 11.80 -0.87
CA LEU A 31 -7.45 11.17 0.45
C LEU A 31 -6.95 12.15 1.52
N VAL A 32 -6.12 13.12 1.11
CA VAL A 32 -5.55 14.11 2.02
C VAL A 32 -6.07 15.50 1.66
N PRO A 33 -6.71 16.24 2.59
CA PRO A 33 -7.12 17.61 2.35
C PRO A 33 -5.94 18.46 1.86
N ARG A 34 -6.17 19.33 0.87
CA ARG A 34 -5.10 20.14 0.25
C ARG A 34 -4.29 20.98 1.24
N LYS A 35 -4.92 21.44 2.31
CA LYS A 35 -4.28 22.19 3.41
C LYS A 35 -3.20 21.38 4.14
N ASP A 36 -3.30 20.05 4.13
CA ASP A 36 -2.45 19.17 4.92
C ASP A 36 -1.35 18.49 4.09
N TRP A 37 -1.23 18.78 2.79
CA TRP A 37 -0.26 18.09 1.91
C TRP A 37 1.18 18.29 2.36
N ILE A 38 1.55 19.53 2.73
CA ILE A 38 2.92 19.85 3.14
C ILE A 38 3.29 19.07 4.39
N ILE A 39 2.42 19.10 5.41
CA ILE A 39 2.67 18.39 6.67
C ILE A 39 2.64 16.88 6.45
N PHE A 40 1.72 16.37 5.63
CA PHE A 40 1.65 14.96 5.28
C PHE A 40 2.94 14.46 4.62
N SER A 41 3.50 15.20 3.67
CA SER A 41 4.79 14.88 3.05
C SER A 41 5.93 14.89 4.07
N HIS A 42 6.00 15.89 4.96
CA HIS A 42 7.01 15.90 6.02
C HIS A 42 6.89 14.71 6.97
N LEU A 43 5.66 14.33 7.35
CA LEU A 43 5.41 13.17 8.20
C LEU A 43 5.86 11.87 7.53
N LEU A 44 5.59 11.69 6.23
CA LEU A 44 6.07 10.52 5.48
C LEU A 44 7.60 10.46 5.41
N ILE A 45 8.26 11.58 5.15
CA ILE A 45 9.73 11.65 5.12
C ILE A 45 10.30 11.33 6.50
N LEU A 46 9.76 11.95 7.56
CA LEU A 46 10.20 11.71 8.93
C LEU A 46 10.02 10.24 9.33
N HIS A 47 8.85 9.67 9.02
CA HIS A 47 8.55 8.27 9.29
C HIS A 47 9.50 7.32 8.55
N GLY A 48 9.78 7.58 7.27
CA GLY A 48 10.74 6.79 6.48
C GLY A 48 12.17 6.85 7.02
N ARG A 49 12.58 7.99 7.58
CA ARG A 49 13.93 8.18 8.13
C ARG A 49 14.12 7.60 9.53
N THR A 50 13.07 7.64 10.36
CA THR A 50 13.16 7.24 11.77
C THR A 50 12.68 5.82 12.00
N THR A 51 11.57 5.41 11.37
CA THR A 51 10.87 4.15 11.64
C THR A 51 10.96 3.19 10.46
N CYS A 52 10.50 3.58 9.27
CA CYS A 52 10.44 2.72 8.08
C CYS A 52 11.73 2.80 7.25
N GLN A 53 12.88 2.57 7.90
CA GLN A 53 14.19 2.67 7.27
C GLN A 53 14.40 1.58 6.20
N ALA A 54 15.02 1.95 5.07
CA ALA A 54 15.13 1.06 3.90
C ALA A 54 15.89 -0.26 4.14
N ARG A 55 16.89 -0.27 5.04
CA ARG A 55 17.71 -1.47 5.32
C ARG A 55 17.20 -2.30 6.48
N LYS A 56 16.67 -1.66 7.52
CA LYS A 56 16.21 -2.32 8.75
C LYS A 56 15.08 -1.49 9.38
N PRO A 57 13.82 -1.67 8.91
CA PRO A 57 12.70 -0.92 9.46
C PRO A 57 12.39 -1.39 10.89
N LEU A 58 12.02 -0.45 11.76
CA LEU A 58 11.59 -0.68 13.13
C LEU A 58 10.10 -1.05 13.17
N CYS A 59 9.73 -2.16 12.53
CA CYS A 59 8.32 -2.55 12.36
C CYS A 59 7.57 -2.71 13.70
N GLY A 60 8.23 -3.17 14.76
CA GLY A 60 7.61 -3.34 16.09
C GLY A 60 7.22 -2.03 16.78
N GLU A 61 7.83 -0.91 16.38
CA GLU A 61 7.52 0.43 16.89
C GLU A 61 6.66 1.24 15.89
N CYS A 62 6.32 0.65 14.75
CA CYS A 62 5.61 1.33 13.69
C CYS A 62 4.11 1.44 13.99
N VAL A 63 3.59 2.66 14.08
CA VAL A 63 2.14 2.91 14.26
C VAL A 63 1.28 2.36 13.11
N LEU A 64 1.89 2.15 11.93
CA LEU A 64 1.23 1.60 10.75
C LEU A 64 1.35 0.08 10.66
N GLU A 65 1.96 -0.61 11.64
CA GLU A 65 2.30 -2.04 11.52
C GLU A 65 1.10 -2.91 11.12
N LYS A 66 -0.06 -2.69 11.75
CA LYS A 66 -1.29 -3.45 11.49
C LYS A 66 -1.90 -3.21 10.11
N LEU A 67 -1.58 -2.08 9.49
CA LEU A 67 -2.08 -1.67 8.16
C LEU A 67 -1.01 -1.84 7.08
N CYS A 68 0.23 -2.11 7.47
CA CYS A 68 1.36 -2.17 6.57
C CYS A 68 1.36 -3.51 5.80
N PRO A 69 1.33 -3.51 4.46
CA PRO A 69 1.41 -4.73 3.67
C PRO A 69 2.81 -5.38 3.69
N LYS A 70 3.79 -4.80 4.41
CA LYS A 70 5.18 -5.29 4.57
C LYS A 70 5.79 -5.79 3.25
N ILE A 71 5.91 -4.90 2.27
CA ILE A 71 6.46 -5.24 0.95
C ILE A 71 7.99 -5.29 1.05
N GLY A 72 8.54 -6.48 1.27
CA GLY A 72 9.98 -6.75 1.34
C GLY A 72 10.43 -7.15 2.74
N THR A 73 10.43 -8.46 3.00
CA THR A 73 11.23 -9.14 4.03
C THR A 73 11.86 -10.35 3.39
#